data_AF-A0A530R616-F1
#
_entry.id   AF-A0A530R616-F1
#
_cell.length_a   1.000
_cell.length_b   1.000
_cell.length_c   1.000
_cell.angle_alpha   90.00
_cell.angle_beta   90.00
_cell.angle_gamma   90.00
#
_symmetry.space_group_name_H-M   'P 1'
#
loop_
_entity.id
_entity.type
_entity.pdbx_description
1 polymer ?
#
loop_
_entity_poly.entity_id
_entity_poly.type
_entity_poly.pdbx_seq_one_letter_code
_entity_poly.pdbx_strand_id
1 'polypeptide(L)'
;MKSAIRNASIAAAALALGLSITAIARAQDKPTLAFVVNGASDFWKAAEAGVKKAQAELPGYNLELKYPEQSSVAIQQRLMDDLVTAGVKAIMVSAVDPKTSTDGLNKIASETALFTTDSDAPQTKRIAYIGSSN
;
A
#
# COMPACT_ATOMS: atom_id res chain seq x y z
N MET A 1 1.02 74.44 -13.09
CA MET A 1 -0.35 74.38 -13.64
C MET A 1 -0.27 73.65 -14.97
N LYS A 2 -0.87 72.44 -15.08
CA LYS A 2 -1.98 72.07 -16.00
C LYS A 2 -1.72 72.51 -17.46
N SER A 3 -1.72 71.71 -18.53
CA SER A 3 -2.30 70.39 -18.87
C SER A 3 -1.68 69.97 -20.23
N ALA A 4 -1.24 68.74 -20.45
CA ALA A 4 -1.99 67.60 -21.03
C ALA A 4 -1.96 67.48 -22.58
N ILE A 5 -1.97 66.21 -23.01
CA ILE A 5 -2.38 65.63 -24.31
C ILE A 5 -1.39 65.94 -25.48
N ARG A 6 -0.88 65.00 -26.28
CA ARG A 6 -1.44 63.77 -26.86
C ARG A 6 -0.28 62.85 -27.23
N ASN A 7 -0.37 61.55 -26.93
CA ASN A 7 0.26 60.50 -27.73
C ASN A 7 -0.69 59.30 -27.69
N ALA A 8 -1.54 59.20 -28.70
CA ALA A 8 -2.35 58.04 -28.99
C ALA A 8 -1.86 57.46 -30.32
N SER A 9 -1.19 56.32 -30.25
CA SER A 9 -0.94 55.37 -31.35
C SER A 9 -0.91 53.98 -30.69
N ILE A 10 -2.06 53.31 -30.57
CA ILE A 10 -2.45 52.11 -31.37
C ILE A 10 -1.42 50.97 -31.14
N ALA A 11 -1.61 50.07 -30.17
CA ALA A 11 -2.55 48.94 -30.09
C ALA A 11 -1.93 47.60 -30.54
N ALA A 12 -2.24 46.56 -29.75
CA ALA A 12 -2.21 45.13 -30.04
C ALA A 12 -0.86 44.40 -30.04
N ALA A 13 -0.38 44.07 -28.84
CA ALA A 13 0.23 42.76 -28.57
C ALA A 13 -0.43 42.17 -27.31
N ALA A 14 -1.73 41.94 -27.41
CA ALA A 14 -2.50 41.26 -26.38
C ALA A 14 -2.12 39.77 -26.35
N LEU A 15 -1.48 39.38 -25.26
CA LEU A 15 -1.91 38.24 -24.45
C LEU A 15 -2.19 36.94 -25.23
N ALA A 16 -1.14 36.30 -25.74
CA ALA A 16 -1.19 34.88 -26.07
C ALA A 16 -1.16 34.05 -24.76
N LEU A 17 -2.25 34.13 -23.99
CA LEU A 17 -2.63 33.13 -22.97
C LEU A 17 -3.13 31.88 -23.72
N GLY A 18 -2.21 31.18 -24.39
CA GLY A 18 -2.48 29.88 -24.96
C GLY A 18 -2.35 28.82 -23.88
N LEU A 19 -3.49 28.35 -23.37
CA LEU A 19 -3.60 27.25 -22.40
C LEU A 19 -2.76 26.04 -22.84
N SER A 20 -1.54 25.95 -22.31
CA SER A 20 -0.79 24.71 -22.24
C SER A 20 -0.87 24.24 -20.80
N ILE A 21 -2.07 23.83 -20.38
CA ILE A 21 -2.22 22.99 -19.20
C ILE A 21 -1.54 21.68 -19.60
N THR A 22 -0.25 21.59 -19.32
CA THR A 22 0.46 20.34 -19.32
C THR A 22 -0.34 19.41 -18.42
N ALA A 23 -1.02 18.44 -19.02
CA ALA A 23 -1.48 17.27 -18.31
C ALA A 23 -0.21 16.60 -17.78
N ILE A 24 0.22 17.00 -16.59
CA ILE A 24 1.13 16.22 -15.78
C ILE A 24 0.32 14.95 -15.53
N ALA A 25 0.60 13.92 -16.33
CA ALA A 25 0.20 12.57 -16.01
C ALA A 25 0.80 12.28 -14.64
N ARG A 26 0.01 12.51 -13.58
CA ARG A 26 0.34 12.04 -12.25
C ARG A 26 0.34 10.53 -12.40
N ALA A 27 1.52 9.93 -12.42
CA ALA A 27 1.63 8.50 -12.15
C ALA A 27 0.88 8.30 -10.83
N GLN A 28 -0.30 7.69 -10.88
CA GLN A 28 -1.00 7.32 -9.65
C GLN A 28 -0.12 6.28 -8.99
N ASP A 29 0.42 6.60 -7.82
CA ASP A 29 1.09 5.62 -6.98
C ASP A 29 0.10 4.48 -6.71
N LYS A 30 0.41 3.30 -7.26
CA LYS A 30 -0.44 2.13 -7.11
C LYS A 30 -0.45 1.72 -5.64
N PRO A 31 -1.63 1.52 -5.02
CA PRO A 31 -1.69 1.01 -3.67
C PRO A 31 -0.96 -0.34 -3.54
N THR A 32 -0.14 -0.47 -2.50
CA THR A 32 0.56 -1.72 -2.20
C THR A 32 -0.28 -2.61 -1.30
N LEU A 33 -0.33 -3.91 -1.62
CA LEU A 33 -0.88 -4.98 -0.79
C LEU A 33 0.26 -5.93 -0.42
N ALA A 34 0.36 -6.31 0.85
CA ALA A 34 1.44 -7.15 1.33
C ALA A 34 0.94 -8.51 1.84
N PHE A 35 1.69 -9.56 1.55
CA PHE A 35 1.56 -10.87 2.15
C PHE A 35 2.78 -11.14 3.05
N VAL A 36 2.57 -11.17 4.36
CA VAL A 36 3.60 -11.47 5.37
C VAL A 36 3.50 -12.94 5.80
N VAL A 37 4.57 -13.71 5.64
CA VAL A 37 4.59 -15.11 6.09
C VAL A 37 5.07 -15.24 7.54
N ASN A 38 4.86 -16.41 8.17
CA ASN A 38 5.28 -16.68 9.56
C ASN A 38 6.78 -16.98 9.71
N GLY A 39 7.48 -17.26 8.62
CA GLY A 39 8.91 -17.56 8.61
C GLY A 39 9.38 -18.06 7.25
N ALA A 40 10.70 -18.10 7.04
CA ALA A 40 11.27 -18.66 5.82
C ALA A 40 11.04 -20.17 5.74
N SER A 41 10.41 -20.63 4.65
CA SER A 41 10.12 -22.04 4.40
C SER A 41 9.82 -22.25 2.91
N ASP A 42 10.20 -23.42 2.38
CA ASP A 42 9.90 -23.84 1.02
C ASP A 42 8.39 -23.97 0.75
N PHE A 43 7.59 -24.12 1.80
CA PHE A 43 6.12 -24.06 1.73
C PHE A 43 5.63 -22.79 1.01
N TRP A 44 6.30 -21.66 1.22
CA TRP A 44 5.89 -20.35 0.69
C TRP A 44 6.26 -20.12 -0.78
N LYS A 45 7.03 -21.01 -1.42
CA LYS A 45 7.38 -20.89 -2.86
C LYS A 45 6.14 -20.89 -3.75
N ALA A 46 5.12 -21.68 -3.40
CA ALA A 46 3.86 -21.69 -4.13
C ALA A 46 3.08 -20.38 -3.97
N ALA A 47 3.07 -19.81 -2.75
CA ALA A 47 2.47 -18.52 -2.47
C ALA A 47 3.19 -17.38 -3.23
N GLU A 48 4.52 -17.40 -3.29
CA GLU A 48 5.31 -16.42 -4.05
C GLU A 48 4.97 -16.47 -5.56
N ALA A 49 4.89 -17.67 -6.14
CA ALA A 49 4.44 -17.84 -7.52
C ALA A 49 3.00 -17.31 -7.72
N GLY A 50 2.12 -17.54 -6.75
CA GLY A 50 0.75 -17.00 -6.73
C GLY A 50 0.71 -15.48 -6.72
N VAL A 51 1.48 -14.83 -5.85
CA VAL A 51 1.60 -13.36 -5.78
C VAL A 51 2.14 -12.81 -7.10
N LYS A 52 3.16 -13.44 -7.69
CA LYS A 52 3.72 -13.05 -8.98
C LYS A 52 2.69 -13.15 -10.11
N LYS A 53 1.86 -14.20 -10.12
CA LYS A 53 0.76 -14.33 -11.08
C LYS A 53 -0.31 -13.25 -10.86
N ALA A 54 -0.72 -13.05 -9.61
CA ALA A 54 -1.73 -12.04 -9.24
C ALA A 54 -1.28 -10.62 -9.62
N GLN A 55 0.02 -10.32 -9.57
CA GLN A 55 0.54 -9.01 -9.99
C GLN A 55 0.24 -8.70 -11.47
N ALA A 56 0.22 -9.71 -12.34
CA ALA A 56 -0.15 -9.54 -13.74
C ALA A 56 -1.67 -9.34 -13.93
N GLU A 57 -2.48 -9.95 -13.06
CA GLU A 57 -3.94 -9.87 -13.08
C GLU A 57 -4.46 -8.57 -12.42
N LEU A 58 -3.66 -7.96 -11.53
CA LEU A 58 -4.01 -6.78 -10.75
C LEU A 58 -3.07 -5.59 -11.06
N PRO A 59 -3.08 -5.05 -12.29
CA PRO A 59 -2.15 -4.00 -12.71
C PRO A 59 -2.34 -2.66 -11.98
N GLY A 60 -3.46 -2.48 -11.25
CA GLY A 60 -3.74 -1.30 -10.43
C GLY A 60 -3.10 -1.34 -9.03
N TYR A 61 -2.43 -2.44 -8.66
CA TYR A 61 -1.83 -2.63 -7.34
C TYR A 61 -0.35 -3.01 -7.46
N ASN A 62 0.41 -2.75 -6.40
CA ASN A 62 1.71 -3.37 -6.17
C ASN A 62 1.51 -4.52 -5.18
N LEU A 63 1.96 -5.73 -5.50
CA LEU A 63 1.86 -6.88 -4.61
C LEU A 63 3.24 -7.28 -4.11
N GLU A 64 3.36 -7.44 -2.80
CA GLU A 64 4.62 -7.81 -2.16
C GLU A 64 4.44 -9.05 -1.28
N LEU A 65 5.38 -10.00 -1.38
CA LEU A 65 5.52 -11.06 -0.38
C LEU A 65 6.72 -10.72 0.51
N LYS A 66 6.53 -10.81 1.83
CA LYS A 66 7.53 -10.47 2.83
C LYS A 66 7.83 -11.65 3.74
N TYR A 67 9.11 -11.94 3.89
CA TYR A 67 9.63 -12.87 4.88
C TYR A 67 10.15 -12.10 6.09
N PRO A 68 9.71 -12.43 7.32
CA PRO A 68 10.35 -11.91 8.51
C PRO A 68 11.76 -12.50 8.63
N GLU A 69 12.71 -11.73 9.17
CA GLU A 69 14.09 -12.17 9.37
C GLU A 69 14.19 -13.40 10.28
N GLN A 70 13.29 -13.51 11.26
CA GLN A 70 13.13 -14.64 12.15
C GLN A 70 11.64 -14.92 12.38
N SER A 71 11.31 -16.19 12.62
CA SER A 71 9.97 -16.61 13.07
C SER A 71 9.77 -16.22 14.54
N SER A 72 9.31 -14.98 14.77
CA SER A 72 8.97 -14.49 16.10
C SER A 72 7.90 -13.40 16.03
N VAL A 73 7.11 -13.26 17.10
CA VAL A 73 6.04 -12.25 17.20
C VAL A 73 6.59 -10.84 17.06
N ALA A 74 7.69 -10.52 17.74
CA ALA A 74 8.26 -9.18 17.74
C ALA A 74 8.76 -8.76 16.34
N ILE A 75 9.42 -9.67 15.61
CA ILE A 75 9.92 -9.40 14.26
C ILE A 75 8.77 -9.29 13.26
N GLN A 76 7.78 -10.19 13.33
CA GLN A 76 6.61 -10.12 12.45
C GLN A 76 5.81 -8.82 12.69
N GLN A 77 5.63 -8.42 13.96
CA GLN A 77 4.97 -7.17 14.30
C GLN A 77 5.72 -5.96 13.76
N ARG A 78 7.04 -5.89 13.95
CA ARG A 78 7.86 -4.78 13.44
C ARG A 78 7.77 -4.67 11.92
N LEU A 79 7.87 -5.79 11.21
CA LEU A 79 7.71 -5.85 9.76
C LEU A 79 6.35 -5.28 9.32
N MET A 80 5.26 -5.64 10.02
CA MET A 80 3.93 -5.11 9.70
C MET A 80 3.79 -3.62 10.05
N ASP A 81 4.37 -3.16 11.15
CA ASP A 81 4.40 -1.73 11.51
C ASP A 81 5.14 -0.91 10.44
N ASP A 82 6.25 -1.43 9.91
CA ASP A 82 7.01 -0.80 8.83
C ASP A 82 6.18 -0.73 7.53
N LEU A 83 5.42 -1.78 7.21
CA LEU A 83 4.50 -1.80 6.05
C LEU A 83 3.35 -0.79 6.21
N VAL A 84 2.77 -0.69 7.40
CA VAL A 84 1.73 0.31 7.70
C VAL A 84 2.30 1.72 7.55
N THR A 85 3.49 1.96 8.08
CA THR A 85 4.20 3.25 7.94
C THR A 85 4.49 3.58 6.47
N ALA A 86 4.81 2.58 5.66
CA ALA A 86 4.99 2.72 4.21
C ALA A 86 3.67 2.92 3.43
N GLY A 87 2.52 2.93 4.10
CA GLY A 87 1.22 3.23 3.50
C GLY A 87 0.54 2.05 2.81
N VAL A 88 0.97 0.82 3.09
CA VAL A 88 0.35 -0.42 2.58
C VAL A 88 -1.15 -0.47 2.94
N LYS A 89 -1.98 -0.79 1.96
CA LYS A 89 -3.45 -0.71 2.08
C LYS A 89 -4.12 -1.98 2.59
N ALA A 90 -3.45 -3.12 2.46
CA ALA A 90 -3.87 -4.34 3.13
C ALA A 90 -2.67 -5.24 3.42
N ILE A 91 -2.76 -5.96 4.53
CA ILE A 91 -1.80 -6.98 4.95
C ILE A 91 -2.56 -8.29 5.09
N MET A 92 -2.12 -9.32 4.37
CA MET A 92 -2.47 -10.71 4.63
C MET A 92 -1.32 -11.36 5.38
N VAL A 93 -1.57 -11.98 6.53
CA VAL A 93 -0.50 -12.55 7.38
C VAL A 93 -0.77 -14.00 7.76
N SER A 94 0.26 -14.86 7.68
CA SER A 94 0.25 -16.10 8.46
C SER A 94 0.80 -15.81 9.84
N ALA A 95 -0.07 -15.84 10.86
CA ALA A 95 0.30 -15.43 12.21
C ALA A 95 1.30 -16.41 12.83
N VAL A 96 2.45 -15.89 13.27
CA VAL A 96 3.53 -16.74 13.80
C VAL A 96 3.19 -17.38 15.15
N ASP A 97 2.48 -16.64 16.01
CA ASP A 97 1.89 -17.15 17.24
C ASP A 97 0.57 -16.40 17.52
N PRO A 98 -0.57 -16.94 17.08
CA PRO A 98 -1.87 -16.30 17.22
C PRO A 98 -2.28 -15.99 18.67
N LYS A 99 -1.81 -16.79 19.63
CA LYS A 99 -2.22 -16.68 21.04
C LYS A 99 -1.59 -15.44 21.70
N THR A 100 -0.37 -15.09 21.31
CA THR A 100 0.41 -14.01 21.92
C THR A 100 0.47 -12.74 21.05
N SER A 101 -0.01 -12.80 19.81
CA SER A 101 0.01 -11.67 18.87
C SER A 101 -1.29 -10.86 18.80
N THR A 102 -2.29 -11.16 19.64
CA THR A 102 -3.64 -10.56 19.50
C THR A 102 -3.64 -9.04 19.52
N ASP A 103 -2.95 -8.41 20.48
CA ASP A 103 -2.91 -6.94 20.58
C ASP A 103 -2.16 -6.30 19.42
N GLY A 104 -1.05 -6.89 18.99
CA GLY A 104 -0.26 -6.43 17.86
C GLY A 104 -1.04 -6.49 16.55
N LEU A 105 -1.71 -7.62 16.28
CA LEU A 105 -2.56 -7.78 15.11
C LEU A 105 -3.78 -6.84 15.16
N ASN A 106 -4.36 -6.60 16.34
CA ASN A 106 -5.46 -5.64 16.51
C ASN A 106 -5.02 -4.20 16.24
N LYS A 107 -3.77 -3.84 16.59
CA LYS A 107 -3.18 -2.56 16.22
C LYS A 107 -3.07 -2.44 14.70
N ILE A 108 -2.48 -3.42 14.03
CA ILE A 108 -2.37 -3.42 12.55
C ILE A 108 -3.75 -3.30 11.89
N ALA A 109 -4.74 -4.09 12.34
CA ALA A 109 -6.11 -4.06 11.83
C ALA A 109 -6.83 -2.72 12.04
N SER A 110 -6.37 -1.89 12.97
CA SER A 110 -6.92 -0.55 13.19
C SER A 110 -6.36 0.50 12.22
N GLU A 111 -5.24 0.20 11.56
CA GLU A 111 -4.50 1.13 10.70
C GLU A 111 -4.57 0.72 9.21
N THR A 112 -4.70 -0.57 8.92
CA THR A 112 -4.82 -1.11 7.56
C THR A 112 -5.73 -2.34 7.52
N ALA A 113 -6.21 -2.73 6.35
CA ALA A 113 -7.04 -3.92 6.20
C ALA A 113 -6.20 -5.17 6.51
N LEU A 114 -6.59 -5.93 7.54
CA LEU A 114 -5.86 -7.13 7.96
C LEU A 114 -6.65 -8.41 7.63
N PHE A 115 -5.98 -9.36 6.99
CA PHE A 115 -6.45 -10.72 6.73
C PHE A 115 -5.48 -11.72 7.31
N THR A 116 -5.94 -12.91 7.65
CA THR A 116 -5.08 -14.04 8.03
C THR A 116 -5.13 -15.14 6.97
N THR A 117 -4.05 -15.91 6.87
CA THR A 117 -3.97 -17.06 5.99
C THR A 117 -3.08 -18.13 6.59
N ASP A 118 -3.27 -19.40 6.22
CA ASP A 118 -2.51 -20.55 6.75
C ASP A 118 -2.67 -20.71 8.27
N SER A 119 -1.91 -19.96 9.09
CA SER A 119 -2.11 -19.84 10.53
C SER A 119 -3.05 -18.69 10.89
N ASP A 120 -4.23 -19.03 11.43
CA ASP A 120 -5.28 -18.07 11.78
C ASP A 120 -5.09 -17.42 13.17
N ALA A 121 -5.61 -16.20 13.32
CA ALA A 121 -5.75 -15.48 14.60
C ALA A 121 -7.20 -15.01 14.82
N PRO A 122 -8.14 -15.92 15.17
CA PRO A 122 -9.58 -15.63 15.18
C PRO A 122 -10.03 -14.67 16.28
N GLN A 123 -9.22 -14.44 17.31
CA GLN A 123 -9.51 -13.51 18.40
C GLN A 123 -9.14 -12.05 18.07
N THR A 124 -8.67 -11.81 16.84
CA THR A 124 -8.28 -10.48 16.37
C THR A 124 -9.36 -9.83 15.53
N LYS A 125 -9.19 -8.54 15.22
CA LYS A 125 -10.03 -7.74 14.33
C LYS A 125 -9.76 -7.99 12.85
N ARG A 126 -9.16 -9.14 12.49
CA ARG A 126 -8.99 -9.54 11.10
C ARG A 126 -10.33 -9.59 10.36
N ILE A 127 -10.32 -9.23 9.07
CA ILE A 127 -11.52 -9.21 8.23
C ILE A 127 -11.97 -10.63 7.90
N ALA A 128 -11.03 -11.48 7.46
CA ALA A 128 -11.30 -12.87 7.11
C ALA A 128 -10.03 -13.72 7.25
N TYR A 129 -10.25 -15.03 7.31
CA TYR A 129 -9.23 -16.06 7.21
C TYR A 129 -9.33 -16.76 5.85
N ILE A 130 -8.20 -16.97 5.18
CA ILE A 130 -8.11 -17.74 3.94
C ILE A 130 -7.13 -18.90 4.17
N GLY A 131 -7.65 -20.13 4.28
CA GLY A 131 -6.79 -21.28 4.46
C GLY A 131 -7.56 -22.59 4.47
N SER A 132 -6.83 -23.66 4.79
CA SER A 132 -7.39 -25.01 4.87
C SER A 132 -8.31 -25.17 6.08
N SER A 133 -9.30 -26.06 5.95
CA SER A 133 -10.08 -26.53 7.09
C SER A 133 -9.29 -27.63 7.79
N ASN A 134 -8.61 -27.27 8.88
CA ASN A 134 -7.80 -28.18 9.68
C ASN A 134 -8.56 -28.73 10.89
#